data_AF-A0A7R9RY24-F1
#
_entry.id   AF-A0A7R9RY24-F1
#
_cell.length_a   1.000
_cell.length_b   1.000
_cell.length_c   1.000
_cell.angle_alpha   90.00
_cell.angle_beta   90.00
_cell.angle_gamma   90.00
#
_symmetry.space_group_name_H-M   'P 1'
#
loop_
_entity.id
_entity.type
_entity.pdbx_description
1 polymer ?
#
loop_
_entity_poly.entity_id
_entity_poly.type
_entity_poly.pdbx_seq_one_letter_code
_entity_poly.pdbx_strand_id
1 'polypeptide(L)'
;TGPTHHVWNFIHRARLNLLPLNGSMPGCDGATNCRRCPAPMETLPHVLNHCRTNMKAITKRHDAVLTRIAKALAKPGRNIRINRTVPTVTSRLRPDLVLADPDNSVTILDVATPFENGAAAFEECRRRKEEKYFHLIQELAEQGINARLGAIVVGALGAWDPVNDDILYTLGASAKYMKLCRQLCVADVITTSA
;
A
#
# COMPACT_ATOMS: atom_id res chain seq x y z
N THR A 1 16.73 6.27 11.05
CA THR A 1 16.46 7.57 11.72
C THR A 1 14.96 7.66 11.94
N GLY A 2 14.51 8.02 13.14
CA GLY A 2 13.08 8.12 13.46
C GLY A 2 12.42 9.35 12.85
N PRO A 3 11.07 9.48 12.97
CA PRO A 3 10.35 10.65 12.49
C PRO A 3 10.83 11.94 13.18
N THR A 4 10.98 13.01 12.42
CA THR A 4 11.38 14.33 12.94
C THR A 4 10.19 15.05 13.62
N HIS A 5 10.45 16.19 14.28
CA HIS A 5 9.39 17.04 14.83
C HIS A 5 8.36 17.49 13.76
N HIS A 6 8.80 17.80 12.54
CA HIS A 6 7.87 18.20 11.47
C HIS A 6 6.93 17.06 11.07
N VAL A 7 7.45 15.82 11.02
CA VAL A 7 6.66 14.64 10.71
C VAL A 7 5.62 14.39 11.80
N TRP A 8 6.02 14.52 13.07
CA TRP A 8 5.10 14.40 14.20
C TRP A 8 4.01 15.45 14.18
N ASN A 9 4.34 16.72 13.95
CA ASN A 9 3.32 17.77 13.85
C ASN A 9 2.32 17.50 12.71
N PHE A 10 2.82 17.08 11.55
CA PHE A 10 1.98 16.69 10.42
C PHE A 10 1.03 15.55 10.78
N ILE A 11 1.55 14.43 11.32
CA ILE A 11 0.74 13.22 11.47
C ILE A 11 -0.35 13.37 12.54
N HIS A 12 -0.08 14.09 13.64
CA HIS A 12 -1.09 14.35 14.67
C HIS A 12 -2.21 15.21 14.11
N ARG A 13 -1.89 16.27 13.37
CA ARG A 13 -2.90 17.12 12.72
C ARG A 13 -3.67 16.36 11.66
N ALA A 14 -3.02 15.52 10.86
CA ALA A 14 -3.68 14.72 9.84
C ALA A 14 -4.68 13.73 10.47
N ARG A 15 -4.27 12.99 11.52
CA ARG A 15 -5.15 12.03 12.21
C ARG A 15 -6.38 12.68 12.86
N LEU A 16 -6.24 13.91 13.32
CA LEU A 16 -7.35 14.69 13.91
C LEU A 16 -8.13 15.51 12.87
N ASN A 17 -7.80 15.40 11.58
CA ASN A 17 -8.35 16.21 10.49
C ASN A 17 -8.21 17.73 10.72
N LEU A 18 -7.08 18.16 11.30
CA LEU A 18 -6.74 19.55 11.63
C LEU A 18 -5.73 20.19 10.66
N LEU A 19 -5.51 19.57 9.50
CA LEU A 19 -4.74 20.20 8.43
C LEU A 19 -5.57 21.34 7.81
N PRO A 20 -4.94 22.46 7.40
CA PRO A 20 -5.64 23.63 6.90
C PRO A 20 -6.07 23.40 5.44
N LEU A 21 -7.02 22.50 5.26
CA LEU A 21 -7.57 22.10 3.96
C LEU A 21 -8.92 22.76 3.73
N ASN A 22 -9.13 23.27 2.52
CA ASN A 22 -10.33 24.02 2.16
C ASN A 22 -11.62 23.24 2.41
N GLY A 23 -11.65 21.94 2.15
CA GLY A 23 -12.82 21.10 2.34
C GLY A 23 -13.04 20.61 3.77
N SER A 24 -12.19 21.01 4.74
CA SER A 24 -12.24 20.54 6.14
C SER A 24 -12.39 21.67 7.16
N MET A 25 -12.53 22.93 6.73
CA MET A 25 -12.75 24.06 7.63
C MET A 25 -14.26 24.29 7.88
N PRO A 26 -14.79 23.98 9.08
CA PRO A 26 -16.20 24.20 9.38
C PRO A 26 -16.52 25.69 9.50
N GLY A 27 -17.64 26.13 8.92
CA GLY A 27 -18.16 27.50 9.11
C GLY A 27 -17.47 28.59 8.29
N CYS A 28 -16.68 28.23 7.28
CA CYS A 28 -16.13 29.18 6.33
C CYS A 28 -16.95 29.15 5.03
N ASP A 29 -17.54 30.27 4.61
CA ASP A 29 -18.17 30.47 3.28
C ASP A 29 -17.14 30.50 2.13
N GLY A 30 -15.96 29.90 2.36
CA GLY A 30 -14.83 29.90 1.45
C GLY A 30 -14.91 28.80 0.39
N ALA A 31 -14.03 28.90 -0.60
CA ALA A 31 -13.94 27.92 -1.67
C ALA A 31 -13.53 26.55 -1.11
N THR A 32 -14.28 25.49 -1.42
CA THR A 32 -14.02 24.11 -0.95
C THR A 32 -13.06 23.34 -1.85
N ASN A 33 -12.85 23.80 -3.08
CA ASN A 33 -12.06 23.13 -4.10
C ASN A 33 -10.58 22.99 -3.71
N CYS A 34 -9.94 21.97 -4.29
CA CYS A 34 -8.51 21.75 -4.14
C CYS A 34 -7.71 22.91 -4.73
N ARG A 35 -6.75 23.42 -3.95
CA ARG A 35 -5.89 24.54 -4.37
C ARG A 35 -4.86 24.14 -5.43
N ARG A 36 -4.68 22.83 -5.67
CA ARG A 36 -3.62 22.27 -6.51
C ARG A 36 -4.12 21.46 -7.70
N CYS A 37 -5.41 21.11 -7.76
CA CYS A 37 -5.98 20.36 -8.86
C CYS A 37 -7.49 20.61 -9.00
N PRO A 38 -8.14 20.17 -10.10
CA PRO A 38 -9.56 20.44 -10.35
C PRO A 38 -10.58 19.73 -9.43
N ALA A 39 -10.14 19.09 -8.34
CA ALA A 39 -11.06 18.39 -7.44
C ALA A 39 -11.98 19.39 -6.70
N PRO A 40 -13.29 19.09 -6.58
CA PRO A 40 -14.27 20.01 -6.02
C PRO A 40 -14.16 20.17 -4.49
N MET A 41 -13.50 19.23 -3.82
CA MET A 41 -13.29 19.25 -2.37
C MET A 41 -11.84 18.93 -2.02
N GLU A 42 -11.17 19.85 -1.34
CA GLU A 42 -9.86 19.64 -0.74
C GLU A 42 -10.00 18.94 0.62
N THR A 43 -10.26 17.63 0.58
CA THR A 43 -10.35 16.83 1.80
C THR A 43 -9.02 16.14 2.10
N LEU A 44 -8.85 15.66 3.33
CA LEU A 44 -7.67 14.88 3.69
C LEU A 44 -7.51 13.59 2.86
N PRO A 45 -8.55 12.75 2.63
CA PRO A 45 -8.47 11.63 1.70
C PRO A 45 -8.06 12.06 0.30
N HIS A 46 -8.57 13.20 -0.19
CA HIS A 46 -8.18 13.72 -1.49
C HIS A 46 -6.69 14.06 -1.53
N VAL A 47 -6.22 14.93 -0.63
CA VAL A 47 -4.84 15.43 -0.63
C VAL A 47 -3.83 14.29 -0.43
N LEU A 48 -4.15 13.34 0.45
CA LEU A 48 -3.23 12.24 0.75
C LEU A 48 -3.27 11.16 -0.32
N ASN A 49 -4.42 10.80 -0.91
CA ASN A 49 -4.54 9.58 -1.70
C ASN A 49 -4.95 9.77 -3.16
N HIS A 50 -5.55 10.91 -3.51
CA HIS A 50 -6.20 11.08 -4.84
C HIS A 50 -5.75 12.35 -5.59
N CYS A 51 -5.04 13.26 -4.93
CA CYS A 51 -4.60 14.50 -5.55
C CYS A 51 -3.51 14.23 -6.58
N ARG A 52 -3.81 14.54 -7.85
CA ARG A 52 -2.90 14.30 -9.00
C ARG A 52 -1.55 14.99 -8.82
N THR A 53 -1.54 16.17 -8.21
CA THR A 53 -0.33 16.96 -7.93
C THR A 53 0.56 16.29 -6.87
N ASN A 54 -0.02 15.45 -6.01
CA ASN A 54 0.70 14.71 -4.97
C ASN A 54 1.03 13.26 -5.37
N MET A 55 0.80 12.85 -6.63
CA MET A 55 1.04 11.46 -7.06
C MET A 55 2.47 10.99 -6.82
N LYS A 56 3.46 11.87 -6.96
CA LYS A 56 4.86 11.52 -6.63
C LYS A 56 5.02 11.09 -5.17
N ALA A 57 4.38 11.79 -4.23
CA ALA A 57 4.41 11.44 -2.81
C ALA A 57 3.61 10.16 -2.53
N ILE A 58 2.45 10.01 -3.17
CA ILE A 58 1.62 8.79 -3.08
C ILE A 58 2.41 7.56 -3.53
N THR A 59 3.03 7.62 -4.70
CA THR A 59 3.88 6.54 -5.23
C THR A 59 5.10 6.30 -4.34
N LYS A 60 5.74 7.35 -3.83
CA LYS A 60 6.89 7.18 -2.92
C LYS A 60 6.53 6.44 -1.64
N ARG A 61 5.33 6.67 -1.06
CA ARG A 61 4.84 5.91 0.10
C ARG A 61 4.64 4.44 -0.22
N HIS A 62 3.96 4.18 -1.34
CA HIS A 62 3.74 2.84 -1.84
C HIS A 62 5.08 2.10 -2.02
N ASP A 63 6.04 2.72 -2.71
CA ASP A 63 7.33 2.12 -3.02
C ASP A 63 8.20 1.90 -1.78
N ALA A 64 8.07 2.76 -0.77
CA ALA A 64 8.74 2.57 0.51
C ALA A 64 8.26 1.29 1.20
N VAL A 65 6.93 1.06 1.26
CA VAL A 65 6.36 -0.18 1.81
C VAL A 65 6.81 -1.37 0.98
N LEU A 66 6.66 -1.31 -0.36
CA LEU A 66 7.07 -2.36 -1.29
C LEU A 66 8.54 -2.79 -1.07
N THR A 67 9.45 -1.82 -0.95
CA THR A 67 10.87 -2.07 -0.73
C THR A 67 11.12 -2.81 0.58
N ARG A 68 10.41 -2.44 1.67
CA ARG A 68 10.53 -3.11 2.96
C ARG A 68 10.02 -4.54 2.92
N ILE A 69 8.88 -4.77 2.26
CA ILE A 69 8.30 -6.11 2.11
C ILE A 69 9.20 -7.00 1.25
N ALA A 70 9.69 -6.50 0.11
CA ALA A 70 10.62 -7.23 -0.74
C ALA A 70 11.87 -7.66 0.04
N LYS A 71 12.43 -6.76 0.85
CA LYS A 71 13.58 -7.06 1.73
C LYS A 71 13.24 -8.09 2.81
N ALA A 72 12.04 -8.03 3.39
CA ALA A 72 11.60 -8.98 4.41
C ALA A 72 11.45 -10.41 3.87
N LEU A 73 11.07 -10.53 2.60
CA LEU A 73 10.82 -11.81 1.93
C LEU A 73 12.02 -12.34 1.15
N ALA A 74 13.06 -11.54 0.97
CA ALA A 74 14.29 -11.93 0.29
C ALA A 74 15.00 -13.06 1.05
N LYS A 75 15.23 -14.17 0.35
CA LYS A 75 15.93 -15.36 0.84
C LYS A 75 16.83 -15.94 -0.26
N PRO A 76 17.93 -16.63 0.09
CA PRO A 76 18.72 -17.37 -0.89
C PRO A 76 17.84 -18.31 -1.73
N GLY A 77 18.03 -18.28 -3.05
CA GLY A 77 17.29 -19.14 -3.99
C GLY A 77 15.85 -18.73 -4.30
N ARG A 78 15.29 -17.71 -3.62
CA ARG A 78 13.93 -17.24 -3.89
C ARG A 78 13.91 -16.23 -5.05
N ASN A 79 13.07 -16.49 -6.05
CA ASN A 79 12.89 -15.59 -7.19
C ASN A 79 11.79 -14.56 -6.89
N ILE A 80 12.18 -13.29 -6.72
CA ILE A 80 11.27 -12.17 -6.49
C ILE A 80 11.32 -11.24 -7.71
N ARG A 81 10.18 -11.02 -8.35
CA ARG A 81 10.01 -10.05 -9.45
C ARG A 81 9.24 -8.85 -8.93
N ILE A 82 9.80 -7.66 -9.09
CA ILE A 82 9.19 -6.40 -8.61
C ILE A 82 8.64 -5.59 -9.79
N ASN A 83 7.38 -5.19 -9.74
CA ASN A 83 6.74 -4.34 -10.74
C ASN A 83 6.88 -4.89 -12.18
N ARG A 84 6.78 -6.21 -12.36
CA ARG A 84 6.89 -6.88 -13.68
C ARG A 84 5.64 -7.67 -13.98
N THR A 85 5.37 -7.90 -15.26
CA THR A 85 4.37 -8.88 -15.67
C THR A 85 4.79 -10.28 -15.22
N VAL A 86 3.79 -11.11 -14.93
CA VAL A 86 4.02 -12.54 -14.74
C VAL A 86 4.37 -13.13 -16.12
N PRO A 87 5.43 -13.96 -16.24
CA PRO A 87 5.71 -14.67 -17.49
C PRO A 87 4.56 -15.60 -17.89
N THR A 88 4.57 -16.07 -19.13
CA THR A 88 3.67 -17.12 -19.67
C THR A 88 2.16 -16.83 -19.67
N VAL A 89 1.71 -15.70 -19.11
CA VAL A 89 0.33 -15.23 -19.15
C VAL A 89 0.12 -14.11 -20.18
N THR A 90 -1.10 -13.99 -20.68
CA THR A 90 -1.56 -12.94 -21.61
C THR A 90 -1.82 -11.62 -20.89
N SER A 91 -2.13 -11.66 -19.59
CA SER A 91 -2.34 -10.48 -18.77
C SER A 91 -1.14 -9.52 -18.77
N ARG A 92 -1.41 -8.24 -19.05
CA ARG A 92 -0.41 -7.16 -18.99
C ARG A 92 -0.28 -6.52 -17.60
N LEU A 93 -0.99 -7.07 -16.60
CA LEU A 93 -0.90 -6.56 -15.24
C LEU A 93 0.52 -6.71 -14.70
N ARG A 94 0.96 -5.71 -13.93
CA ARG A 94 2.25 -5.69 -13.25
C ARG A 94 1.98 -5.68 -11.75
N PRO A 95 1.89 -6.85 -11.10
CA PRO A 95 1.88 -6.89 -9.65
C PRO A 95 3.16 -6.31 -9.04
N ASP A 96 3.05 -5.82 -7.82
CA ASP A 96 4.17 -5.17 -7.15
C ASP A 96 5.25 -6.18 -6.79
N LEU A 97 4.87 -7.37 -6.30
CA LEU A 97 5.76 -8.51 -6.11
C LEU A 97 5.14 -9.79 -6.67
N VAL A 98 5.98 -10.58 -7.33
CA VAL A 98 5.66 -11.95 -7.72
C VAL A 98 6.77 -12.84 -7.16
N LEU A 99 6.39 -13.78 -6.31
CA LEU A 99 7.29 -14.79 -5.75
C LEU A 99 6.96 -16.13 -6.40
N ALA A 100 7.93 -16.72 -7.09
CA ALA A 100 7.82 -18.08 -7.59
C ALA A 100 8.56 -19.01 -6.61
N ASP A 101 7.86 -20.01 -6.10
CA ASP A 101 8.44 -21.05 -5.25
C ASP A 101 8.79 -22.29 -6.11
N PRO A 102 9.70 -23.16 -5.65
CA PRO A 102 10.19 -24.31 -6.45
C PRO A 102 9.13 -25.37 -6.76
N ASP A 103 8.01 -25.38 -6.04
CA ASP A 103 6.92 -26.35 -6.14
C ASP A 103 5.85 -25.98 -7.18
N ASN A 104 6.22 -25.17 -8.17
CA ASN A 104 5.31 -24.62 -9.19
C ASN A 104 4.17 -23.77 -8.60
N SER A 105 4.39 -23.16 -7.44
CA SER A 105 3.46 -22.17 -6.86
C SER A 105 3.95 -20.74 -7.07
N VAL A 106 2.99 -19.83 -7.25
CA VAL A 106 3.24 -18.41 -7.46
C VAL A 106 2.43 -17.61 -6.46
N THR A 107 3.10 -16.73 -5.72
CA THR A 107 2.46 -15.75 -4.86
C THR A 107 2.54 -14.38 -5.49
N ILE A 108 1.39 -13.80 -5.78
CA ILE A 108 1.25 -12.41 -6.21
C ILE A 108 0.98 -11.57 -4.97
N LEU A 109 1.82 -10.57 -4.71
CA LEU A 109 1.53 -9.54 -3.71
C LEU A 109 1.38 -8.17 -4.37
N ASP A 110 0.38 -7.42 -3.92
CA ASP A 110 0.18 -6.03 -4.32
C ASP A 110 0.04 -5.16 -3.06
N VAL A 111 0.73 -4.03 -3.04
CA VAL A 111 0.80 -3.07 -1.94
C VAL A 111 -0.27 -2.00 -2.13
N ALA A 112 -0.93 -1.65 -1.05
CA ALA A 112 -1.86 -0.53 -1.04
C ALA A 112 -1.59 0.38 0.15
N THR A 113 -1.69 1.69 -0.11
CA THR A 113 -1.62 2.70 0.94
C THR A 113 -2.89 3.56 0.97
N PRO A 114 -4.07 2.98 1.31
CA PRO A 114 -5.34 3.70 1.28
C PRO A 114 -5.42 4.78 2.38
N PHE A 115 -6.39 5.69 2.27
CA PHE A 115 -6.72 6.57 3.38
C PHE A 115 -7.30 5.75 4.54
N GLU A 116 -6.94 6.08 5.77
CA GLU A 116 -7.39 5.38 6.97
C GLU A 116 -8.79 5.85 7.34
N ASN A 117 -9.80 5.05 6.99
CA ASN A 117 -11.19 5.30 7.39
C ASN A 117 -11.81 4.05 8.02
N GLY A 118 -11.07 3.45 8.96
CA GLY A 118 -11.46 2.21 9.65
C GLY A 118 -11.15 0.92 8.87
N ALA A 119 -11.48 -0.23 9.48
CA ALA A 119 -11.19 -1.56 8.95
C ALA A 119 -11.86 -1.83 7.58
N ALA A 120 -13.09 -1.36 7.40
CA ALA A 120 -13.83 -1.51 6.14
C ALA A 120 -13.09 -0.90 4.94
N ALA A 121 -12.32 0.18 5.14
CA ALA A 121 -11.51 0.77 4.07
C ALA A 121 -10.36 -0.15 3.63
N PHE A 122 -9.80 -0.94 4.54
CA PHE A 122 -8.75 -1.91 4.24
C PHE A 122 -9.33 -3.16 3.57
N GLU A 123 -10.44 -3.68 4.09
CA GLU A 123 -11.17 -4.80 3.48
C GLU A 123 -11.58 -4.50 2.04
N GLU A 124 -12.20 -3.33 1.81
CA GLU A 124 -12.57 -2.87 0.47
C GLU A 124 -11.34 -2.73 -0.44
N CYS A 125 -10.20 -2.29 0.10
CA CYS A 125 -8.96 -2.21 -0.65
C CYS A 125 -8.46 -3.59 -1.07
N ARG A 126 -8.53 -4.59 -0.19
CA ARG A 126 -8.19 -6.00 -0.49
C ARG A 126 -9.10 -6.57 -1.57
N ARG A 127 -10.41 -6.43 -1.40
CA ARG A 127 -11.43 -6.91 -2.35
C ARG A 127 -11.17 -6.36 -3.75
N ARG A 128 -10.86 -5.07 -3.89
CA ARG A 128 -10.51 -4.48 -5.19
C ARG A 128 -9.26 -5.08 -5.82
N LYS A 129 -8.27 -5.49 -5.03
CA LYS A 129 -7.08 -6.18 -5.54
C LYS A 129 -7.41 -7.61 -5.97
N GLU A 130 -8.26 -8.31 -5.21
CA GLU A 130 -8.78 -9.63 -5.60
C GLU A 130 -9.49 -9.57 -6.95
N GLU A 131 -10.40 -8.62 -7.12
CA GLU A 131 -11.10 -8.40 -8.40
C GLU A 131 -10.13 -8.04 -9.53
N LYS A 132 -9.17 -7.15 -9.28
CA LYS A 132 -8.15 -6.73 -10.25
C LYS A 132 -7.33 -7.90 -10.78
N TYR A 133 -6.96 -8.84 -9.91
CA TYR A 133 -6.07 -9.95 -10.25
C TYR A 133 -6.79 -11.27 -10.51
N PHE A 134 -8.11 -11.32 -10.38
CA PHE A 134 -8.92 -12.52 -10.53
C PHE A 134 -8.58 -13.31 -11.81
N HIS A 135 -8.64 -12.67 -12.97
CA HIS A 135 -8.36 -13.32 -14.25
C HIS A 135 -6.89 -13.77 -14.39
N LEU A 136 -5.93 -13.03 -13.81
CA LEU A 136 -4.53 -13.44 -13.82
C LEU A 136 -4.32 -14.75 -13.02
N ILE A 137 -5.01 -14.89 -11.88
CA ILE A 137 -4.94 -16.10 -11.06
C ILE A 137 -5.60 -17.27 -11.79
N GLN A 138 -6.74 -17.05 -12.45
CA GLN A 138 -7.40 -18.07 -13.26
C GLN A 138 -6.50 -18.58 -14.39
N GLU A 139 -5.87 -17.67 -15.14
CA GLU A 139 -4.97 -18.02 -16.25
C GLU A 139 -3.75 -18.83 -15.77
N LEU A 140 -3.19 -18.49 -14.60
CA LEU A 140 -2.12 -19.29 -14.00
C LEU A 140 -2.62 -20.69 -13.60
N ALA A 141 -3.82 -20.78 -13.03
CA ALA A 141 -4.42 -22.06 -12.65
C ALA A 141 -4.69 -22.97 -13.87
N GLU A 142 -5.15 -22.39 -14.99
CA GLU A 142 -5.33 -23.10 -16.28
C GLU A 142 -4.00 -23.67 -16.83
N GLN A 143 -2.87 -23.04 -16.49
CA GLN A 143 -1.52 -23.53 -16.80
C GLN A 143 -0.99 -24.57 -15.79
N GLY A 144 -1.81 -24.97 -14.81
CA GLY A 144 -1.41 -25.89 -13.74
C GLY A 144 -0.50 -25.27 -12.69
N ILE A 145 -0.41 -23.94 -12.63
CA ILE A 145 0.38 -23.19 -11.63
C ILE A 145 -0.52 -22.88 -10.44
N ASN A 146 -0.08 -23.24 -9.23
CA ASN A 146 -0.81 -22.91 -8.01
C ASN A 146 -0.59 -21.44 -7.64
N ALA A 147 -1.52 -20.57 -8.00
CA ALA A 147 -1.41 -19.13 -7.78
C ALA A 147 -2.23 -18.64 -6.58
N ARG A 148 -1.62 -17.82 -5.73
CA ARG A 148 -2.30 -17.11 -4.63
C ARG A 148 -2.07 -15.61 -4.70
N LEU A 149 -3.05 -14.84 -4.25
CA LEU A 149 -2.95 -13.39 -4.08
C LEU A 149 -2.87 -13.03 -2.60
N GLY A 150 -2.00 -12.08 -2.28
CA GLY A 150 -2.05 -11.34 -1.02
C GLY A 150 -2.00 -9.85 -1.26
N ALA A 151 -2.69 -9.08 -0.44
CA ALA A 151 -2.52 -7.63 -0.41
C ALA A 151 -1.73 -7.23 0.84
N ILE A 152 -0.84 -6.25 0.70
CA ILE A 152 -0.19 -5.60 1.84
C ILE A 152 -0.78 -4.20 1.98
N VAL A 153 -1.57 -3.98 3.03
CA VAL A 153 -2.30 -2.73 3.25
C VAL A 153 -1.68 -1.96 4.42
N VAL A 154 -1.17 -0.76 4.14
CA VAL A 154 -0.65 0.17 5.15
C VAL A 154 -1.28 1.53 4.93
N GLY A 155 -2.16 1.94 5.84
CA GLY A 155 -2.86 3.21 5.75
C GLY A 155 -1.93 4.41 5.60
N ALA A 156 -2.38 5.43 4.86
CA ALA A 156 -1.59 6.62 4.55
C ALA A 156 -1.19 7.46 5.78
N LEU A 157 -1.79 7.21 6.96
CA LEU A 157 -1.46 7.83 8.24
C LEU A 157 -0.71 6.84 9.18
N GLY A 158 -0.22 5.72 8.66
CA GLY A 158 0.61 4.74 9.35
C GLY A 158 -0.13 3.60 10.09
N ALA A 159 -1.39 3.32 9.80
CA ALA A 159 -2.05 2.12 10.31
C ALA A 159 -1.60 0.87 9.54
N TRP A 160 -1.18 -0.16 10.27
CA TRP A 160 -0.85 -1.47 9.71
C TRP A 160 -2.08 -2.36 9.76
N ASP A 161 -2.48 -2.93 8.62
CA ASP A 161 -3.53 -3.95 8.61
C ASP A 161 -3.01 -5.27 9.21
N PRO A 162 -3.61 -5.80 10.29
CA PRO A 162 -3.22 -7.07 10.89
C PRO A 162 -3.20 -8.25 9.91
N VAL A 163 -4.08 -8.25 8.90
CA VAL A 163 -4.17 -9.33 7.89
C VAL A 163 -2.89 -9.45 7.05
N ASN A 164 -2.05 -8.41 7.01
CA ASN A 164 -0.73 -8.48 6.38
C ASN A 164 0.16 -9.55 7.02
N ASP A 165 0.00 -9.80 8.32
CA ASP A 165 0.88 -10.69 9.06
C ASP A 165 0.76 -12.13 8.56
N ASP A 166 -0.47 -12.61 8.34
CA ASP A 166 -0.76 -13.99 7.94
C ASP A 166 -0.05 -14.37 6.64
N ILE A 167 -0.15 -13.52 5.62
CA ILE A 167 0.49 -13.78 4.33
C ILE A 167 2.02 -13.66 4.42
N LEU A 168 2.54 -12.72 5.20
CA LEU A 168 3.99 -12.53 5.36
C LEU A 168 4.61 -13.72 6.12
N TYR A 169 3.95 -14.21 7.17
CA TYR A 169 4.39 -15.42 7.87
C TYR A 169 4.28 -16.67 7.00
N THR A 170 3.21 -16.80 6.21
CA THR A 170 3.05 -17.89 5.25
C THR A 170 4.18 -17.91 4.21
N LEU A 171 4.66 -16.73 3.80
CA LEU A 171 5.82 -16.58 2.91
C LEU A 171 7.16 -16.76 3.64
N GLY A 172 7.12 -17.04 4.94
CA GLY A 172 8.26 -17.35 5.79
C GLY A 172 9.05 -16.11 6.23
N ALA A 173 8.42 -14.94 6.34
CA ALA A 173 9.05 -13.80 6.98
C ALA A 173 9.38 -14.13 8.45
N SER A 174 10.56 -13.71 8.92
CA SER A 174 11.00 -13.98 10.29
C SER A 174 10.16 -13.19 11.30
N ALA A 175 9.56 -13.85 12.30
CA ALA A 175 8.82 -13.19 13.39
C ALA A 175 9.64 -12.07 14.08
N LYS A 176 10.95 -12.32 14.29
CA LYS A 176 11.86 -11.32 14.89
C LYS A 176 12.01 -10.09 13.99
N TYR A 177 12.10 -10.28 12.68
CA TYR A 177 12.22 -9.18 11.72
C TYR A 177 10.88 -8.47 11.47
N MET A 178 9.75 -9.18 11.56
CA MET A 178 8.43 -8.65 11.24
C MET A 178 8.00 -7.49 12.13
N LYS A 179 8.34 -7.55 13.42
CA LYS A 179 8.11 -6.41 14.34
C LYS A 179 8.82 -5.15 13.85
N LEU A 180 10.09 -5.28 13.45
CA LEU A 180 10.89 -4.18 12.92
C LEU A 180 10.38 -3.73 11.54
N CYS A 181 10.04 -4.67 10.66
CA CYS A 181 9.51 -4.39 9.33
C CYS A 181 8.24 -3.53 9.40
N ARG A 182 7.28 -3.91 10.27
CA ARG A 182 6.06 -3.12 10.52
C ARG A 182 6.39 -1.69 10.95
N GLN A 183 7.26 -1.54 11.95
CA GLN A 183 7.66 -0.22 12.45
C GLN A 183 8.31 0.64 11.36
N LEU A 184 9.15 0.04 10.52
CA LEU A 184 9.80 0.72 9.41
C LEU A 184 8.81 1.11 8.30
N CYS A 185 7.89 0.22 7.91
CA CYS A 185 6.84 0.53 6.93
C CYS A 185 5.99 1.72 7.41
N VAL A 186 5.55 1.68 8.67
CA VAL A 186 4.75 2.76 9.27
C VAL A 186 5.54 4.07 9.34
N ALA A 187 6.80 4.01 9.80
CA ALA A 187 7.65 5.19 9.87
C ALA A 187 7.91 5.81 8.49
N ASP A 188 8.19 5.00 7.47
CA ASP A 188 8.45 5.47 6.11
C ASP A 188 7.19 6.09 5.47
N VAL A 189 6.01 5.49 5.69
CA VAL A 189 4.72 6.02 5.22
C VAL A 189 4.43 7.38 5.84
N ILE A 190 4.58 7.50 7.17
CA ILE A 190 4.33 8.76 7.89
C ILE A 190 5.35 9.82 7.46
N THR A 191 6.64 9.46 7.36
CA THR A 191 7.71 10.38 6.95
C THR A 191 7.54 10.89 5.52
N THR A 192 7.03 10.06 4.62
CA THR A 192 6.83 10.44 3.21
C THR A 192 5.49 11.19 2.99
N SER A 193 4.60 11.18 3.98
CA SER A 193 3.34 11.93 3.94
C SER A 193 3.49 13.39 4.37
N ALA A 194 4.46 13.67 5.25
CA ALA A 194 4.77 14.99 5.78
C ALA A 194 5.62 15.82 4.80
#